data_AF-A0A415EH13-F1
#
_entry.id   AF-A0A415EH13-F1
#
_cell.length_a   1.000
_cell.length_b   1.000
_cell.length_c   1.000
_cell.angle_alpha   90.00
_cell.angle_beta   90.00
_cell.angle_gamma   90.00
#
_symmetry.space_group_name_H-M   'P 1'
#
loop_
_entity.id
_entity.type
_entity.pdbx_description
1 polymer ?
#
loop_
_entity_poly.entity_id
_entity_poly.type
_entity_poly.pdbx_seq_one_letter_code
_entity_poly.pdbx_strand_id
1 'polypeptide(L)'
;MHKKSLPALILAGLLLTTTAFAARLTQIASSDKQWTGVAVSQSGRIFVNYPTWNDYPRDYRVAELVDGKLQAYPSPEANRDFVCVQSVIADGENHLWILDPAKLRDKPVAKTGARLYEVDPAPGVALLIIARPKPAPGCMKWTCPPTGLPGSLSFQKLWPGPAAT
;
A
#
# COMPACT_ATOMS: atom_id res chain seq x y z
N MET A 1 82.91 -0.36 27.48
CA MET A 1 81.53 -0.62 27.97
C MET A 1 80.56 0.21 27.14
N HIS A 2 79.95 -0.39 26.12
CA HIS A 2 78.96 0.26 25.25
C HIS A 2 77.54 -0.04 25.76
N LYS A 3 76.82 0.97 26.23
CA LYS A 3 75.38 0.89 26.47
C LYS A 3 74.67 1.37 25.21
N LYS A 4 74.10 0.44 24.43
CA LYS A 4 73.23 0.76 23.29
C LYS A 4 71.84 1.09 23.82
N SER A 5 71.39 2.32 23.61
CA SER A 5 70.02 2.77 23.89
C SER A 5 69.12 2.38 22.73
N LEU A 6 68.07 1.58 22.97
CA LEU A 6 67.01 1.33 21.99
C LEU A 6 65.98 2.48 22.02
N PRO A 7 65.43 2.93 20.87
CA PRO A 7 64.35 3.89 20.85
C PRO A 7 63.02 3.16 21.13
N ALA A 8 62.20 3.73 22.01
CA ALA A 8 60.83 3.28 22.24
C ALA A 8 59.97 3.66 21.02
N LEU A 9 59.52 2.65 20.26
CA LEU A 9 58.49 2.83 19.25
C LEU A 9 57.16 3.07 19.97
N ILE A 10 56.66 4.31 19.92
CA ILE A 10 55.30 4.65 20.33
C ILE A 10 54.38 4.23 19.17
N LEU A 11 53.69 3.11 19.33
CA LEU A 11 52.67 2.64 18.40
C LEU A 11 51.37 3.44 18.67
N ALA A 12 51.17 4.53 17.94
CA ALA A 12 49.91 5.27 17.96
C ALA A 12 48.82 4.44 17.24
N GLY A 13 48.04 3.70 18.01
CA GLY A 13 46.85 3.01 17.51
C GLY A 13 45.76 4.03 17.16
N LEU A 14 45.55 4.28 15.87
CA LEU A 14 44.43 5.07 15.36
C LEU A 14 43.14 4.26 15.57
N LEU A 15 42.38 4.54 16.64
CA LEU A 15 41.02 4.02 16.79
C LEU A 15 40.10 4.70 15.76
N LEU A 16 39.81 4.01 14.66
CA LEU A 16 38.68 4.37 13.81
C LEU A 16 37.38 3.97 14.54
N THR A 17 36.72 4.94 15.18
CA THR A 17 35.36 4.76 15.68
C THR A 17 34.38 4.74 14.50
N THR A 18 33.92 3.56 14.11
CA THR A 18 32.79 3.41 13.18
C THR A 18 31.49 3.70 13.94
N THR A 19 30.93 4.90 13.76
CA THR A 19 29.57 5.20 14.22
C THR A 19 28.58 4.40 13.38
N ALA A 20 28.01 3.33 13.97
CA ALA A 20 26.87 2.65 13.41
C ALA A 20 25.66 3.58 13.45
N PHE A 21 25.11 3.93 12.29
CA PHE A 21 23.88 4.70 12.19
C PHE A 21 22.70 3.77 12.50
N ALA A 22 22.25 3.75 13.76
CA ALA A 22 21.06 3.01 14.15
C ALA A 22 19.82 3.76 13.64
N ALA A 23 19.11 3.17 12.67
CA ALA A 23 17.81 3.68 12.25
C ALA A 23 16.84 3.64 13.45
N ARG A 24 16.37 4.81 13.88
CA ARG A 24 15.40 4.91 14.98
C ARG A 24 14.00 4.66 14.43
N LEU A 25 13.41 3.53 14.80
CA LEU A 25 12.00 3.26 14.53
C LEU A 25 11.14 4.14 15.44
N THR A 26 10.20 4.87 14.85
CA THR A 26 9.19 5.63 15.59
C THR A 26 7.84 5.00 15.33
N GLN A 27 7.17 4.57 16.39
CA GLN A 27 5.82 4.02 16.28
C GLN A 27 4.84 5.17 16.02
N ILE A 28 4.24 5.18 14.83
CA ILE A 28 3.20 6.17 14.45
C ILE A 28 1.80 5.66 14.80
N ALA A 29 1.57 4.36 14.71
CA ALA A 29 0.35 3.68 15.13
C ALA A 29 0.59 2.19 15.34
N SER A 30 -0.36 1.55 16.00
CA SER A 30 -0.42 0.10 16.21
C SER A 30 -1.84 -0.41 16.04
N SER A 31 -1.97 -1.70 15.77
CA SER A 31 -3.25 -2.39 15.68
C SER A 31 -3.11 -3.78 16.25
N ASP A 32 -4.15 -4.27 16.93
CA ASP A 32 -4.23 -5.64 17.44
C ASP A 32 -4.31 -6.68 16.31
N LYS A 33 -4.71 -6.25 15.11
CA LYS A 33 -4.84 -7.07 13.90
C LYS A 33 -3.95 -6.55 12.79
N GLN A 34 -3.40 -7.46 12.00
CA GLN A 34 -2.47 -7.10 10.93
C GLN A 34 -3.17 -6.31 9.82
N TRP A 35 -2.66 -5.12 9.49
CA TRP A 35 -3.04 -4.44 8.25
C TRP A 35 -2.50 -5.21 7.05
N THR A 36 -3.32 -5.37 6.02
CA THR A 36 -2.88 -5.96 4.75
C THR A 36 -2.32 -4.94 3.76
N GLY A 37 -2.57 -3.65 4.02
CA GLY A 37 -2.10 -2.54 3.22
C GLY A 37 -1.98 -1.28 4.05
N VAL A 38 -0.94 -0.50 3.76
CA VAL A 38 -0.68 0.81 4.33
C VAL A 38 -0.27 1.73 3.18
N ALA A 39 -0.88 2.90 3.10
CA ALA A 39 -0.53 3.94 2.14
C ALA A 39 -0.31 5.27 2.86
N VAL A 40 0.64 6.05 2.39
CA VAL A 40 0.90 7.41 2.88
C VAL A 40 0.80 8.35 1.70
N SER A 41 -0.10 9.33 1.77
CA SER A 41 -0.24 10.36 0.73
C SER A 41 0.94 11.34 0.78
N GLN A 42 1.11 12.14 -0.28
CA GLN A 42 2.09 13.23 -0.26
C GLN A 42 1.77 14.28 0.81
N SER A 43 0.48 14.48 1.11
CA SER A 43 0.03 15.33 2.22
C SER A 43 0.24 14.72 3.61
N GLY A 44 0.81 13.51 3.71
CA GLY A 44 1.12 12.84 4.98
C GLY A 44 -0.05 12.13 5.64
N ARG A 45 -1.20 12.01 4.95
CA ARG A 45 -2.35 11.23 5.44
C ARG A 45 -2.01 9.75 5.34
N ILE A 46 -2.37 8.99 6.37
CA ILE A 46 -2.06 7.56 6.46
C ILE A 46 -3.36 6.78 6.31
N PHE A 47 -3.37 5.85 5.38
CA PHE A 47 -4.50 4.96 5.12
C PHE A 47 -4.09 3.52 5.35
N VAL A 48 -4.99 2.75 5.92
CA VAL A 48 -4.79 1.32 6.19
C VAL A 48 -6.00 0.54 5.70
N ASN A 49 -5.79 -0.75 5.42
CA ASN A 49 -6.88 -1.64 5.09
C ASN A 49 -6.81 -2.94 5.90
N TYR A 50 -8.00 -3.49 6.16
CA TYR A 50 -8.18 -4.82 6.73
C TYR A 50 -8.88 -5.73 5.73
N PRO A 51 -8.51 -7.02 5.68
CA PRO A 51 -9.29 -8.04 5.01
C PRO A 51 -10.58 -8.32 5.82
N THR A 52 -11.59 -8.87 5.15
CA THR A 52 -12.86 -9.23 5.81
C THR A 52 -12.78 -10.63 6.41
N TRP A 53 -11.97 -10.79 7.46
CA TRP A 53 -11.85 -12.05 8.22
C TRP A 53 -12.67 -11.98 9.52
N ASN A 54 -12.99 -13.14 10.09
CA ASN A 54 -13.96 -13.21 11.19
C ASN A 54 -13.51 -12.54 12.47
N ASP A 55 -12.19 -12.51 12.71
CA ASP A 55 -11.54 -11.96 13.89
C ASP A 55 -11.00 -10.54 13.67
N TYR A 56 -11.27 -9.94 12.52
CA TYR A 56 -10.83 -8.60 12.16
C TYR A 56 -11.92 -7.56 12.44
N PRO A 57 -11.55 -6.27 12.64
CA PRO A 57 -12.52 -5.20 12.84
C PRO A 57 -13.52 -5.15 11.70
N ARG A 58 -14.81 -5.06 12.03
CA ARG A 58 -15.89 -5.01 11.02
C ARG A 58 -16.30 -3.58 10.65
N ASP A 59 -15.87 -2.60 11.44
CA ASP A 59 -16.27 -1.19 11.31
C ASP A 59 -15.64 -0.50 10.09
N TYR A 60 -14.49 -0.99 9.63
CA TYR A 60 -13.76 -0.44 8.49
C TYR A 60 -13.08 -1.55 7.68
N ARG A 61 -13.18 -1.47 6.36
CA ARG A 61 -12.33 -2.21 5.41
C ARG A 61 -11.16 -1.37 4.97
N VAL A 62 -11.38 -0.06 4.83
CA VAL A 62 -10.37 0.97 4.63
C VAL A 62 -10.60 2.05 5.67
N ALA A 63 -9.53 2.49 6.31
CA ALA A 63 -9.56 3.56 7.29
C ALA A 63 -8.44 4.55 7.05
N GLU A 64 -8.71 5.81 7.35
CA GLU A 64 -7.70 6.82 7.57
C GLU A 64 -7.30 6.84 9.05
N LEU A 65 -6.02 7.01 9.31
CA LEU A 65 -5.50 7.25 10.65
C LEU A 65 -5.45 8.77 10.90
N VAL A 66 -6.37 9.25 11.74
CA VAL A 66 -6.48 10.66 12.13
C VAL A 66 -6.28 10.75 13.63
N ASP A 67 -5.28 11.52 14.08
CA ASP A 67 -4.93 11.70 15.50
C ASP A 67 -4.77 10.37 16.26
N GLY A 68 -4.14 9.39 15.60
CA GLY A 68 -3.92 8.05 16.15
C GLY A 68 -5.15 7.15 16.20
N LYS A 69 -6.29 7.60 15.65
CA LYS A 69 -7.55 6.83 15.60
C LYS A 69 -7.93 6.48 14.18
N LEU A 70 -8.46 5.29 14.00
CA LEU A 70 -8.96 4.84 12.71
C LEU A 70 -10.36 5.40 12.45
N GLN A 71 -10.54 6.01 11.29
CA GLN A 71 -11.82 6.52 10.79
C GLN A 71 -12.12 5.87 9.45
N ALA A 72 -13.35 5.36 9.26
CA ALA A 72 -13.74 4.72 8.00
C ALA A 72 -13.59 5.69 6.82
N TYR A 73 -12.87 5.26 5.78
CA TYR A 73 -12.56 6.09 4.61
C TYR A 73 -12.94 5.38 3.30
N PRO A 74 -13.53 6.06 2.29
CA PRO A 74 -13.85 7.50 2.25
C PRO A 74 -15.00 7.94 3.15
N SER A 75 -15.92 7.02 3.44
CA SER A 75 -17.00 7.23 4.40
C SER A 75 -17.43 5.89 4.99
N PRO A 76 -18.20 5.91 6.10
CA PRO A 76 -18.83 4.70 6.63
C PRO A 76 -19.75 4.02 5.60
N GLU A 77 -20.45 4.78 4.77
CA GLU A 77 -21.36 4.26 3.74
C GLU A 77 -20.59 3.51 2.65
N ALA A 78 -19.54 4.13 2.09
CA ALA A 78 -18.71 3.48 1.09
C ALA A 78 -18.02 2.21 1.63
N ASN A 79 -17.63 2.21 2.91
CA ASN A 79 -17.03 1.04 3.54
C ASN A 79 -17.95 -0.18 3.58
N ARG A 80 -19.27 0.02 3.57
CA ARG A 80 -20.25 -1.07 3.54
C ARG A 80 -20.30 -1.77 2.18
N ASP A 81 -19.88 -1.09 1.11
CA ASP A 81 -19.88 -1.64 -0.25
C ASP A 81 -18.61 -2.46 -0.56
N PHE A 82 -17.58 -2.33 0.27
CA PHE A 82 -16.35 -3.11 0.15
C PHE A 82 -16.55 -4.54 0.66
N VAL A 83 -16.11 -5.51 -0.15
CA VAL A 83 -16.25 -6.93 0.14
C VAL A 83 -15.03 -7.48 0.85
N CYS A 84 -13.83 -7.35 0.28
CA CYS A 84 -12.57 -7.78 0.90
C CYS A 84 -11.40 -7.03 0.26
N VAL A 85 -11.13 -5.82 0.75
CA VAL A 85 -10.02 -5.00 0.24
C VAL A 85 -8.70 -5.71 0.52
N GLN A 86 -7.82 -5.74 -0.47
CA GLN A 86 -6.51 -6.39 -0.39
C GLN A 86 -5.34 -5.42 -0.54
N SER A 87 -5.57 -4.23 -1.09
CA SER A 87 -4.52 -3.23 -1.26
C SER A 87 -5.10 -1.83 -1.28
N VAL A 88 -4.32 -0.90 -0.74
CA VAL A 88 -4.52 0.54 -0.85
C VAL A 88 -3.21 1.20 -1.26
N ILE A 89 -3.27 2.17 -2.17
CA ILE A 89 -2.11 2.93 -2.65
C ILE A 89 -2.50 4.40 -2.74
N ALA A 90 -1.69 5.29 -2.19
CA ALA A 90 -1.81 6.71 -2.43
C ALA A 90 -0.88 7.09 -3.59
N ASP A 91 -1.39 7.81 -4.58
CA ASP A 91 -0.61 8.19 -5.75
C ASP A 91 0.06 9.57 -5.60
N GLY A 92 0.65 10.02 -6.70
CA GLY A 92 1.36 11.30 -6.77
C GLY A 92 0.47 12.54 -6.71
N GLU A 93 -0.84 12.39 -6.82
CA GLU A 93 -1.83 13.48 -6.80
C GLU A 93 -2.67 13.44 -5.51
N ASN A 94 -2.29 12.57 -4.56
CA ASN A 94 -2.99 12.27 -3.30
C ASN A 94 -4.30 11.48 -3.47
N HIS A 95 -4.60 10.93 -4.64
CA HIS A 95 -5.73 10.03 -4.79
C HIS A 95 -5.43 8.72 -4.06
N LEU A 96 -6.46 8.14 -3.44
CA LEU A 96 -6.37 6.82 -2.85
C LEU A 96 -6.99 5.78 -3.78
N TRP A 97 -6.17 4.85 -4.20
CA TRP A 97 -6.53 3.69 -5.00
C TRP A 97 -6.84 2.51 -4.09
N ILE A 98 -8.01 1.90 -4.23
CA ILE A 98 -8.47 0.79 -3.40
C ILE A 98 -8.77 -0.41 -4.30
N LEU A 99 -8.09 -1.54 -4.06
CA LEU A 99 -8.34 -2.79 -4.77
C LEU A 99 -9.18 -3.74 -3.92
N ASP A 100 -10.38 -4.04 -4.41
CA ASP A 100 -11.30 -5.02 -3.83
C ASP A 100 -11.53 -6.17 -4.82
N PRO A 101 -10.85 -7.31 -4.65
CA PRO A 101 -11.06 -8.49 -5.48
C PRO A 101 -12.44 -9.13 -5.34
N ALA A 102 -13.27 -8.65 -4.39
CA ALA A 102 -14.59 -9.16 -4.10
C ALA A 102 -14.63 -10.66 -3.77
N LYS A 103 -13.59 -11.16 -3.11
CA LYS A 103 -13.41 -12.57 -2.79
C LYS A 103 -13.21 -12.74 -1.29
N LEU A 104 -14.24 -13.23 -0.60
CA LEU A 104 -14.11 -13.67 0.79
C LEU A 104 -13.42 -15.03 0.86
N ARG A 105 -12.78 -15.30 2.00
CA ARG A 105 -12.18 -16.62 2.28
C ARG A 105 -13.24 -17.70 2.15
N ASP A 106 -12.92 -18.76 1.43
CA ASP A 106 -13.79 -19.94 1.28
C ASP A 106 -15.18 -19.68 0.63
N LYS A 107 -15.37 -18.51 -0.01
CA LYS A 107 -16.59 -18.15 -0.75
C LYS A 107 -16.28 -17.91 -2.22
N PRO A 108 -17.22 -18.08 -3.16
CA PRO A 108 -17.02 -17.62 -4.54
C PRO A 108 -16.79 -16.10 -4.60
N VAL A 109 -16.29 -15.61 -5.75
CA VAL A 109 -16.23 -14.16 -6.00
C VAL A 109 -17.65 -13.62 -5.95
N ALA A 110 -17.86 -12.48 -5.28
CA ALA A 110 -19.16 -11.85 -5.16
C ALA A 110 -19.69 -11.42 -6.54
N LYS A 111 -21.01 -11.39 -6.69
CA LYS A 111 -21.68 -11.00 -7.94
C LYS A 111 -21.31 -9.60 -8.42
N THR A 112 -20.88 -8.75 -7.49
CA THR A 112 -20.38 -7.40 -7.77
C THR A 112 -19.13 -7.38 -8.65
N GLY A 113 -18.38 -8.49 -8.69
CA GLY A 113 -17.08 -8.59 -9.35
C GLY A 113 -15.99 -7.84 -8.61
N ALA A 114 -14.74 -8.09 -8.99
CA ALA A 114 -13.61 -7.29 -8.52
C ALA A 114 -13.80 -5.82 -8.92
N ARG A 115 -13.28 -4.90 -8.10
CA ARG A 115 -13.39 -3.46 -8.32
C ARG A 115 -12.07 -2.78 -7.97
N LEU A 116 -11.73 -1.80 -8.79
CA LEU A 116 -10.71 -0.81 -8.49
C LEU A 116 -11.43 0.52 -8.30
N TYR A 117 -11.22 1.12 -7.14
CA TYR A 117 -11.77 2.42 -6.81
C TYR A 117 -10.65 3.46 -6.78
N GLU A 118 -10.96 4.64 -7.28
CA GLU A 118 -10.17 5.85 -7.06
C GLU A 118 -10.99 6.78 -6.17
N VAL A 119 -10.34 7.36 -5.18
CA VAL A 119 -10.94 8.25 -4.21
C VAL A 119 -10.16 9.56 -4.21
N ASP A 120 -10.83 10.63 -4.65
CA ASP A 120 -10.30 11.98 -4.54
C ASP A 120 -10.29 12.43 -3.05
N PRO A 121 -9.15 12.88 -2.50
CA PRO A 121 -9.04 13.38 -1.14
C PRO A 121 -9.74 14.73 -0.89
N ALA A 122 -10.16 15.47 -1.92
CA ALA A 122 -10.81 16.77 -1.79
C ALA A 122 -12.23 16.66 -1.19
N PRO A 123 -12.69 17.68 -0.43
CA PRO A 123 -14.05 17.69 0.12
C PRO A 123 -15.08 17.67 -1.03
N GLY A 124 -15.82 16.57 -1.12
CA GLY A 124 -16.69 16.25 -2.27
C GLY A 124 -16.46 14.85 -2.86
N VAL A 125 -15.45 14.12 -2.35
CA VAL A 125 -15.14 12.68 -2.49
C VAL A 125 -15.95 11.96 -3.57
N ALA A 126 -15.56 12.14 -4.82
CA ALA A 126 -16.03 11.29 -5.89
C ALA A 126 -15.34 9.93 -5.76
N LEU A 127 -16.12 8.89 -5.41
CA LEU A 127 -15.69 7.50 -5.55
C LEU A 127 -15.91 7.08 -7.00
N LEU A 128 -14.85 6.97 -7.79
CA LEU A 128 -14.94 6.45 -9.15
C LEU A 128 -14.64 4.96 -9.17
N ILE A 129 -15.58 4.15 -9.66
CA ILE A 129 -15.33 2.73 -9.96
C ILE A 129 -14.72 2.66 -11.36
N ILE A 130 -13.42 2.42 -11.43
CA ILE A 130 -12.68 2.47 -12.70
C ILE A 130 -12.85 1.18 -13.50
N ALA A 131 -13.03 0.04 -12.83
CA ALA A 131 -13.17 -1.25 -13.52
C ALA A 131 -14.11 -2.22 -12.80
N ARG A 132 -14.95 -2.89 -13.60
CA ARG A 132 -15.60 -4.17 -13.26
C ARG A 132 -15.19 -5.19 -14.33
N PRO A 133 -14.12 -5.98 -14.13
CA PRO A 133 -13.84 -7.06 -15.06
C PRO A 133 -15.03 -8.03 -15.02
N LYS A 134 -15.69 -8.21 -16.18
CA LYS A 134 -16.72 -9.25 -16.33
C LYS A 134 -16.04 -10.58 -15.99
N PRO A 135 -16.60 -11.41 -15.09
CA PRO A 135 -16.02 -12.72 -14.84
C PRO A 135 -16.11 -13.53 -16.15
N ALA A 136 -14.97 -13.68 -16.82
CA ALA A 136 -14.86 -14.56 -17.98
C ALA A 136 -14.87 -16.03 -17.47
N PRO A 137 -15.53 -16.96 -18.18
CA PRO A 137 -15.40 -18.37 -17.87
C PRO A 137 -13.95 -18.80 -18.11
N GLY A 138 -13.24 -19.22 -17.07
CA GLY A 138 -11.88 -19.76 -17.18
C GLY A 138 -10.75 -18.72 -16.99
N CYS A 139 -10.31 -18.59 -15.73
CA CYS A 139 -8.96 -18.18 -15.30
C CYS A 139 -8.42 -16.79 -15.64
N MET A 140 -8.18 -16.03 -14.57
CA MET A 140 -7.13 -15.01 -14.47
C MET A 140 -5.76 -15.61 -14.79
N LYS A 141 -5.11 -15.14 -15.86
CA LYS A 141 -3.66 -15.13 -15.99
C LYS A 141 -3.23 -13.67 -16.10
N TRP A 142 -2.78 -13.11 -14.98
CA TRP A 142 -2.05 -11.84 -14.98
C TRP A 142 -0.61 -12.16 -15.38
N THR A 143 -0.24 -11.92 -16.64
CA THR A 143 1.17 -11.91 -17.03
C THR A 143 1.66 -10.47 -17.00
N CYS A 144 2.60 -10.19 -16.09
CA CYS A 144 3.36 -8.95 -16.09
C CYS A 144 4.19 -8.88 -17.40
N PRO A 145 4.18 -7.76 -18.15
CA PRO A 145 5.08 -7.63 -19.28
C PRO A 145 6.53 -7.54 -18.77
N PRO A 146 7.52 -8.06 -19.52
CA PRO A 146 8.90 -8.04 -19.09
C PRO A 146 9.39 -6.58 -19.01
N THR A 147 10.14 -6.31 -17.94
CA THR A 147 10.73 -5.03 -17.55
C THR A 147 11.50 -4.34 -18.68
N GLY A 148 11.24 -3.04 -18.90
CA GLY A 148 12.08 -2.21 -19.77
C GLY A 148 11.64 -0.75 -19.93
N LEU A 149 12.24 0.14 -19.11
CA LEU A 149 12.48 1.59 -19.29
C LEU A 149 11.35 2.63 -19.02
N PRO A 150 11.73 3.86 -18.61
CA PRO A 150 10.93 4.74 -17.75
C PRO A 150 10.25 5.89 -18.51
N GLY A 151 9.14 6.38 -17.97
CA GLY A 151 8.54 7.66 -18.35
C GLY A 151 7.05 7.58 -18.67
N SER A 152 6.26 8.32 -17.90
CA SER A 152 4.84 8.63 -18.06
C SER A 152 3.88 7.46 -18.32
N LEU A 153 3.14 7.06 -17.29
CA LEU A 153 1.90 6.31 -17.46
C LEU A 153 0.83 7.26 -18.02
N SER A 154 0.78 7.40 -19.35
CA SER A 154 -0.44 7.84 -20.02
C SER A 154 -1.40 6.66 -20.10
N PHE A 155 -2.49 6.72 -19.34
CA PHE A 155 -3.63 5.81 -19.49
C PHE A 155 -4.38 6.10 -20.80
N GLN A 156 -3.78 5.74 -21.94
CA GLN A 156 -4.50 5.70 -23.21
C GLN A 156 -5.35 4.44 -23.29
N LYS A 157 -6.66 4.62 -23.01
CA LYS A 157 -7.81 3.96 -23.65
C LYS A 157 -7.54 2.56 -24.25
N LEU A 158 -7.26 1.57 -23.41
CA LEU A 158 -7.20 0.16 -23.80
C LEU A 158 -8.58 -0.49 -23.73
N TRP A 159 -9.46 -0.15 -24.67
CA TRP A 159 -10.58 -1.03 -25.03
C TRP A 159 -11.14 -0.68 -26.42
N PRO A 160 -10.72 -1.39 -27.50
CA PRO A 160 -11.55 -1.44 -28.68
C PRO A 160 -12.71 -2.40 -28.34
N GLY A 161 -13.92 -1.87 -28.21
CA GLY A 161 -15.11 -2.73 -28.24
C GLY A 161 -15.17 -3.47 -29.59
N PRO A 162 -15.71 -4.70 -29.64
CA PRO A 162 -15.98 -5.31 -30.94
C PRO A 162 -17.06 -4.48 -31.64
N ALA A 163 -16.81 -4.13 -32.90
CA ALA A 163 -17.85 -3.66 -33.79
C ALA A 163 -18.96 -4.73 -33.82
N ALA A 164 -20.17 -4.35 -33.42
CA ALA A 164 -21.35 -5.16 -33.66
C ALA A 164 -21.56 -5.25 -35.19
N THR A 165 -21.92 -6.45 -35.64
CA THR A 165 -22.27 -6.81 -37.02
C THR A 165 -23.32 -5.89 -37.64
#